data_AF-A0A3S1DLC8-F1
#
_entry.id   AF-A0A3S1DLC8-F1
#
_cell.length_a   1.000
_cell.length_b   1.000
_cell.length_c   1.000
_cell.angle_alpha   90.00
_cell.angle_beta   90.00
_cell.angle_gamma   90.00
#
_symmetry.space_group_name_H-M   'P 1'
#
loop_
_entity.id
_entity.type
_entity.pdbx_description
1 polymer ?
#
loop_
_entity_poly.entity_id
_entity_poly.type
_entity_poly.pdbx_seq_one_letter_code
_entity_poly.pdbx_strand_id
1 'polypeptide(L)'
;MRNISFSFLVMIFLLSGCSSSNPTEERSKSMLYDFYEPYRFPFEVNEVRTEIAIDNPDVLQQYIFHYKNKQTTQELRYILSKVIDEPEKISSQGKQPFELENGKQAYYEEDETSQSIWWEGEKGFLARFVYYINGNLNQLNNYKLDESDLIDLANQVQ
;
A
#
# COMPACT_ATOMS: atom_id res chain seq x y z
N MET A 1 -66.39 6.87 -26.98
CA MET A 1 -65.43 6.87 -25.86
C MET A 1 -64.98 5.44 -25.66
N ARG A 2 -63.69 5.14 -25.85
CA ARG A 2 -63.16 3.78 -26.01
C ARG A 2 -62.61 3.31 -24.65
N ASN A 3 -63.19 2.26 -24.09
CA ASN A 3 -62.78 1.67 -22.82
C ASN A 3 -61.35 1.12 -22.94
N ILE A 4 -60.41 1.73 -22.22
CA ILE A 4 -59.05 1.21 -22.09
C ILE A 4 -59.12 0.04 -21.10
N SER A 5 -58.78 -1.15 -21.59
CA SER A 5 -58.77 -2.39 -20.82
C SER A 5 -57.71 -2.30 -19.71
N PHE A 6 -58.15 -2.46 -18.46
CA PHE A 6 -57.35 -2.37 -17.23
C PHE A 6 -56.34 -3.54 -17.05
N SER A 7 -56.18 -4.41 -18.05
CA SER A 7 -55.28 -5.59 -17.97
C SER A 7 -53.81 -5.31 -18.27
N PHE A 8 -53.42 -4.07 -18.61
CA PHE A 8 -52.01 -3.77 -18.95
C PHE A 8 -51.17 -3.28 -17.75
N LEU A 9 -51.74 -3.12 -16.55
CA LEU A 9 -51.07 -2.43 -15.45
C LEU A 9 -50.40 -3.33 -14.40
N VAL A 10 -50.45 -4.67 -14.57
CA VAL A 10 -49.87 -5.61 -13.60
C VAL A 10 -48.50 -6.17 -14.07
N MET A 11 -48.11 -5.92 -15.32
CA MET A 11 -46.84 -6.41 -15.89
C MET A 11 -45.67 -5.42 -15.76
N ILE A 12 -45.71 -4.50 -14.79
CA ILE A 12 -44.61 -3.56 -14.49
C ILE A 12 -43.93 -3.88 -13.14
N PHE A 13 -44.48 -4.79 -12.32
CA PHE A 13 -43.93 -5.10 -10.99
C PHE A 13 -42.91 -6.25 -10.96
N LEU A 14 -42.49 -6.80 -12.10
CA LEU A 14 -41.54 -7.94 -12.15
C LEU A 14 -40.08 -7.58 -12.47
N LEU A 15 -39.72 -6.29 -12.53
CA LEU A 15 -38.32 -5.87 -12.79
C LEU A 15 -37.65 -5.10 -11.64
N SER A 16 -38.33 -4.91 -10.51
CA SER A 16 -37.79 -4.17 -9.35
C SER A 16 -37.24 -5.12 -8.28
N GLY A 17 -36.47 -6.13 -8.70
CA GLY A 17 -36.00 -7.20 -7.83
C GLY A 17 -34.58 -7.68 -8.09
N CYS A 18 -33.73 -6.87 -8.75
CA CYS A 18 -32.29 -6.98 -8.57
C CYS A 18 -31.89 -5.81 -7.67
N SER A 19 -31.95 -6.01 -6.36
CA SER A 19 -31.07 -5.24 -5.49
C SER A 19 -29.66 -5.57 -5.96
N SER A 20 -29.02 -4.66 -6.70
CA SER A 20 -27.58 -4.67 -6.77
C SER A 20 -27.12 -4.45 -5.32
N SER A 21 -26.94 -5.54 -4.60
CA SER A 21 -25.86 -5.62 -3.63
C SER A 21 -24.65 -5.11 -4.40
N ASN A 22 -24.28 -3.85 -4.20
CA ASN A 22 -22.88 -3.51 -4.32
C ASN A 22 -22.27 -4.37 -3.23
N PRO A 23 -21.56 -5.47 -3.55
CA PRO A 23 -20.72 -6.04 -2.53
C PRO A 23 -19.66 -4.96 -2.35
N THR A 24 -19.80 -4.16 -1.30
CA THR A 24 -18.61 -3.61 -0.66
C THR A 24 -17.76 -4.86 -0.45
N GLU A 25 -16.73 -5.06 -1.28
CA GLU A 25 -15.86 -6.23 -1.18
C GLU A 25 -15.52 -6.36 0.29
N GLU A 26 -15.98 -7.45 0.91
CA GLU A 26 -15.75 -7.71 2.31
C GLU A 26 -14.24 -7.89 2.44
N ARG A 27 -13.53 -6.80 2.73
CA ARG A 27 -12.08 -6.78 2.79
C ARG A 27 -11.69 -7.78 3.86
N SER A 28 -11.03 -8.85 3.41
CA SER A 28 -10.68 -9.95 4.28
C SER A 28 -9.89 -9.42 5.48
N LYS A 29 -10.36 -9.70 6.70
CA LYS A 29 -9.56 -9.50 7.93
C LYS A 29 -8.38 -10.47 8.00
N SER A 30 -8.24 -11.39 7.03
CA SER A 30 -7.11 -12.29 6.94
C SER A 30 -5.81 -11.52 6.76
N MET A 31 -4.84 -11.96 7.55
CA MET A 31 -3.45 -11.53 7.54
C MET A 31 -2.55 -12.54 6.83
N LEU A 32 -3.12 -13.68 6.41
CA LEU A 32 -2.41 -14.67 5.61
C LEU A 32 -2.29 -14.13 4.18
N TYR A 33 -1.11 -13.62 3.88
CA TYR A 33 -0.73 -13.18 2.56
C TYR A 33 0.76 -13.47 2.34
N ASP A 34 1.06 -14.05 1.19
CA ASP A 34 2.44 -14.26 0.75
C ASP A 34 2.92 -12.99 0.07
N PHE A 35 3.85 -12.28 0.69
CA PHE A 35 4.41 -11.04 0.14
C PHE A 35 5.70 -11.32 -0.62
N TYR A 36 5.91 -10.59 -1.71
CA TYR A 36 7.20 -10.57 -2.38
C TYR A 36 8.15 -9.64 -1.63
N GLU A 37 9.39 -10.10 -1.44
CA GLU A 37 10.48 -9.31 -0.89
C GLU A 37 11.40 -8.84 -2.04
N PRO A 38 11.96 -7.63 -1.96
CA PRO A 38 12.94 -7.17 -2.95
C PRO A 38 14.17 -8.06 -2.93
N TYR A 39 14.77 -8.28 -4.10
CA TYR A 39 15.95 -9.13 -4.27
C TYR A 39 17.17 -8.36 -4.77
N ARG A 40 16.98 -7.11 -5.22
CA ARG A 40 18.04 -6.15 -5.56
C ARG A 40 17.87 -4.90 -4.71
N PHE A 41 18.98 -4.48 -4.12
CA PHE A 41 19.04 -3.33 -3.22
C PHE A 41 20.01 -2.28 -3.78
N PRO A 42 19.74 -0.98 -3.55
CA PRO A 42 20.61 0.10 -4.00
C PRO A 42 21.86 0.30 -3.13
N PHE A 43 22.07 -0.57 -2.13
CA PHE A 43 23.27 -0.65 -1.31
C PHE A 43 23.50 -2.08 -0.84
N GLU A 44 24.71 -2.38 -0.34
CA GLU A 44 25.03 -3.70 0.20
C GLU A 44 24.23 -3.96 1.48
N VAL A 45 23.42 -5.03 1.50
CA VAL A 45 22.68 -5.47 2.69
C VAL A 45 23.43 -6.61 3.37
N ASN A 46 23.74 -6.45 4.66
CA ASN A 46 24.41 -7.46 5.48
C ASN A 46 23.70 -7.79 6.79
N GLU A 47 22.53 -7.20 7.02
CA GLU A 47 21.59 -7.62 8.05
C GLU A 47 20.16 -7.53 7.52
N VAL A 48 19.41 -8.62 7.69
CA VAL A 48 17.99 -8.72 7.36
C VAL A 48 17.23 -9.14 8.61
N ARG A 49 16.13 -8.47 8.90
CA ARG A 49 15.24 -8.83 10.02
C ARG A 49 13.79 -8.53 9.64
N THR A 50 12.88 -9.42 10.03
CA THR A 50 11.44 -9.19 9.92
C THR A 50 10.84 -8.99 11.30
N GLU A 51 9.87 -8.09 11.39
CA GLU A 51 9.09 -7.79 12.57
C GLU A 51 7.60 -7.75 12.20
N ILE A 52 6.76 -8.33 13.06
CA ILE A 52 5.32 -8.17 12.99
C ILE A 52 4.95 -7.19 14.11
N ALA A 53 4.60 -5.97 13.73
CA ALA A 53 4.16 -4.95 14.65
C ALA A 53 2.63 -4.94 14.70
N ILE A 54 2.08 -5.36 15.83
CA ILE A 54 0.64 -5.34 16.11
C ILE A 54 0.46 -4.35 17.26
N ASP A 55 -0.04 -3.15 16.95
CA ASP A 55 -0.39 -2.17 18.00
C ASP A 55 -1.70 -2.57 18.68
N ASN A 56 -2.73 -2.83 17.86
CA ASN A 56 -3.97 -3.48 18.25
C ASN A 56 -4.44 -4.37 17.09
N PRO A 57 -4.66 -5.68 17.30
CA PRO A 57 -5.04 -6.63 16.23
C PRO A 57 -6.33 -6.24 15.50
N ASP A 58 -7.21 -5.47 16.14
CA ASP A 58 -8.45 -5.01 15.54
C ASP A 58 -8.32 -3.64 14.85
N VAL A 59 -7.15 -2.98 14.94
CA VAL A 59 -6.94 -1.63 14.41
C VAL A 59 -5.87 -1.62 13.33
N LEU A 60 -4.60 -1.91 13.67
CA LEU A 60 -3.47 -1.84 12.75
C LEU A 60 -2.55 -3.03 12.94
N GLN A 61 -2.27 -3.71 11.84
CA GLN A 61 -1.28 -4.77 11.78
C GLN A 61 -0.25 -4.46 10.69
N GLN A 62 1.03 -4.62 11.01
CA GLN A 62 2.14 -4.31 10.12
C GLN A 62 3.13 -5.47 10.03
N TYR A 63 3.57 -5.78 8.80
CA TYR A 63 4.80 -6.52 8.56
C TYR A 63 5.90 -5.53 8.19
N ILE A 64 7.02 -5.59 8.89
CA ILE A 64 8.16 -4.70 8.70
C ILE A 64 9.39 -5.55 8.39
N PHE A 65 9.96 -5.38 7.21
CA PHE A 65 11.18 -6.03 6.78
C PHE A 65 12.28 -4.97 6.78
N HIS A 66 13.35 -5.25 7.52
CA HIS A 66 14.51 -4.38 7.67
C HIS A 66 15.66 -4.93 6.85
N TYR A 67 16.21 -4.09 5.98
CA TYR A 67 17.40 -4.37 5.18
C TYR A 67 18.47 -3.34 5.53
N LYS A 68 19.55 -3.80 6.14
CA LYS A 68 20.56 -2.95 6.77
C LYS A 68 21.96 -3.21 6.24
N ASN A 69 22.73 -2.14 6.18
CA ASN A 69 24.18 -2.19 6.17
C ASN A 69 24.70 -1.70 7.52
N LYS A 70 25.29 -2.58 8.32
CA LYS A 70 25.80 -2.23 9.66
C LYS A 70 26.96 -1.23 9.63
N GLN A 71 27.75 -1.23 8.56
CA GLN A 71 28.95 -0.43 8.42
C GLN A 71 28.62 0.99 7.95
N THR A 72 27.73 1.13 6.97
CA THR A 72 27.29 2.45 6.44
C THR A 72 26.08 3.01 7.19
N THR A 73 25.45 2.22 8.07
CA THR A 73 24.24 2.55 8.83
C THR A 73 23.00 2.82 7.99
N GLN A 74 23.05 2.48 6.70
CA GLN A 74 21.91 2.55 5.79
C GLN A 74 20.87 1.52 6.19
N GLU A 75 19.61 1.93 6.22
CA GLU A 75 18.48 1.05 6.47
C GLU A 75 17.36 1.36 5.50
N LEU A 76 16.88 0.31 4.84
CA LEU A 76 15.64 0.30 4.07
C LEU A 76 14.63 -0.54 4.83
N ARG A 77 13.44 0.01 5.06
CA ARG A 77 12.31 -0.71 5.62
C ARG A 77 11.25 -0.91 4.55
N TYR A 78 10.85 -2.14 4.30
CA TYR A 78 9.62 -2.46 3.59
C TYR A 78 8.51 -2.68 4.61
N ILE A 79 7.45 -1.88 4.55
CA ILE A 79 6.37 -1.90 5.52
C ILE A 79 5.06 -2.16 4.80
N LEU A 80 4.33 -3.16 5.30
CA LEU A 80 3.02 -3.56 4.82
C LEU A 80 2.02 -3.37 5.94
N SER A 81 1.26 -2.29 5.87
CA SER A 81 0.25 -1.92 6.88
C SER A 81 -1.14 -2.35 6.44
N LYS A 82 -1.93 -2.89 7.35
CA LYS A 82 -3.35 -3.13 7.13
C LYS A 82 -4.15 -2.58 8.30
N VAL A 83 -4.95 -1.56 8.01
CA VAL A 83 -5.93 -1.04 8.97
C VAL A 83 -7.25 -1.77 8.76
N ILE A 84 -7.78 -2.37 9.83
CA ILE A 84 -8.90 -3.32 9.75
C ILE A 84 -10.25 -2.59 9.67
N ASP A 85 -10.41 -1.49 10.40
CA ASP A 85 -11.69 -0.76 10.48
C ASP A 85 -11.76 0.45 9.54
N GLU A 86 -10.76 1.34 9.56
CA GLU A 86 -10.71 2.54 8.72
C GLU A 86 -9.42 2.56 7.88
N PRO A 87 -9.45 2.08 6.62
CA PRO A 87 -8.25 1.93 5.81
C PRO A 87 -7.48 3.25 5.69
N GLU A 88 -6.21 3.23 6.10
CA GLU A 88 -5.29 4.33 5.90
C GLU A 88 -5.21 4.64 4.39
N LYS A 89 -5.55 5.86 4.01
CA LYS A 89 -5.38 6.35 2.65
C LYS A 89 -4.06 7.08 2.55
N ILE A 90 -3.38 6.92 1.41
CA ILE A 90 -2.18 7.69 1.13
C ILE A 90 -2.58 9.17 1.04
N SER A 91 -2.01 10.01 1.90
CA SER A 91 -2.12 11.44 1.75
C SER A 91 -1.28 11.89 0.56
N SER A 92 -1.93 12.25 -0.54
CA SER A 92 -1.30 12.73 -1.76
C SER A 92 -0.75 14.16 -1.64
N GLN A 93 -1.06 14.87 -0.55
CA GLN A 93 -0.65 16.26 -0.38
C GLN A 93 0.86 16.35 -0.14
N GLY A 94 1.55 17.14 -0.97
CA GLY A 94 3.00 17.35 -0.86
C GLY A 94 3.86 16.20 -1.40
N LYS A 95 3.24 15.12 -1.90
CA LYS A 95 3.95 13.97 -2.47
C LYS A 95 3.99 14.05 -3.99
N GLN A 96 5.09 13.58 -4.57
CA GLN A 96 5.19 13.45 -6.02
C GLN A 96 4.51 12.14 -6.45
N PRO A 97 3.63 12.16 -7.48
CA PRO A 97 2.98 10.95 -7.99
C PRO A 97 3.79 10.27 -9.10
N PHE A 98 3.83 8.93 -9.12
CA PHE A 98 4.41 8.11 -10.19
C PHE A 98 3.56 6.87 -10.47
N GLU A 99 3.64 6.35 -11.69
CA GLU A 99 3.00 5.10 -12.07
C GLU A 99 4.01 3.96 -11.97
N LEU A 100 3.64 2.90 -11.25
CA LEU A 100 4.41 1.66 -11.16
C LEU A 100 4.22 0.81 -12.43
N GLU A 101 5.09 -0.18 -12.65
CA GLU A 101 5.04 -1.04 -13.84
C GLU A 101 3.71 -1.78 -14.03
N ASN A 102 2.99 -2.06 -12.93
CA ASN A 102 1.67 -2.68 -12.97
C ASN A 102 0.51 -1.69 -13.16
N GLY A 103 0.79 -0.41 -13.42
CA GLY A 103 -0.18 0.66 -13.62
C GLY A 103 -0.76 1.25 -12.33
N LYS A 104 -0.30 0.81 -11.14
CA LYS A 104 -0.73 1.40 -9.87
C LYS A 104 -0.05 2.74 -9.62
N GLN A 105 -0.77 3.64 -8.97
CA GLN A 105 -0.24 4.92 -8.53
C GLN A 105 0.57 4.76 -7.24
N ALA A 106 1.80 5.27 -7.26
CA ALA A 106 2.67 5.43 -6.10
C ALA A 106 2.93 6.92 -5.80
N TYR A 107 3.40 7.19 -4.59
CA TYR A 107 3.67 8.52 -4.07
C TYR A 107 5.01 8.55 -3.34
N TYR A 108 5.90 9.45 -3.76
CA TYR A 108 7.25 9.65 -3.20
C TYR A 108 7.23 10.88 -2.32
N GLU A 109 8.00 10.77 -1.25
CA GLU A 109 8.22 11.82 -0.28
C GLU A 109 9.68 11.76 0.17
N GLU A 110 10.29 12.93 0.28
CA GLU A 110 11.65 13.10 0.73
C GLU A 110 11.71 14.25 1.72
N ASP A 111 12.44 14.04 2.81
CA ASP A 111 12.88 15.07 3.73
C ASP A 111 14.41 15.03 3.88
N GLU A 112 14.96 15.84 4.79
CA GLU A 112 16.41 15.93 4.95
C GLU A 112 17.04 14.61 5.44
N THR A 113 16.28 13.76 6.11
CA THR A 113 16.78 12.57 6.84
C THR A 113 16.30 11.25 6.25
N SER A 114 15.30 11.26 5.37
CA SER A 114 14.65 10.08 4.84
C SER A 114 14.06 10.25 3.43
N GLN A 115 13.91 9.12 2.74
CA GLN A 115 13.18 8.99 1.48
C GLN A 115 12.13 7.89 1.63
N SER A 116 10.96 8.07 1.05
CA SER A 116 9.91 7.06 1.08
C SER A 116 9.09 7.02 -0.19
N ILE A 117 8.56 5.85 -0.51
CA ILE A 117 7.59 5.63 -1.58
C ILE A 117 6.43 4.78 -1.06
N TRP A 118 5.21 5.14 -1.41
CA TRP A 118 3.96 4.58 -0.89
C TRP A 118 3.03 4.18 -2.02
N TRP A 119 2.35 3.04 -1.92
CA TRP A 119 1.37 2.60 -2.90
C TRP A 119 0.33 1.66 -2.29
N GLU A 120 -0.82 1.54 -2.94
CA GLU A 120 -1.83 0.56 -2.54
C GLU A 120 -1.37 -0.86 -2.96
N GLY A 121 -1.09 -1.69 -1.97
CA GLY A 121 -0.76 -3.11 -2.13
C GLY A 121 -2.00 -3.96 -2.38
N GLU A 122 -1.80 -5.27 -2.45
CA GLU A 122 -2.92 -6.20 -2.59
C GLU A 122 -3.70 -6.38 -1.29
N LYS A 123 -4.93 -6.93 -1.39
CA LYS A 123 -5.77 -7.35 -0.25
C LYS A 123 -5.93 -6.30 0.87
N GLY A 124 -5.92 -5.03 0.49
CA GLY A 124 -6.11 -3.89 1.39
C GLY A 124 -4.88 -3.50 2.21
N PHE A 125 -3.69 -3.99 1.85
CA PHE A 125 -2.44 -3.51 2.44
C PHE A 125 -2.03 -2.17 1.84
N LEU A 126 -1.61 -1.24 2.69
CA LEU A 126 -0.82 -0.08 2.30
C LEU A 126 0.65 -0.46 2.38
N ALA A 127 1.35 -0.37 1.26
CA ALA A 127 2.75 -0.74 1.15
C ALA A 127 3.62 0.51 1.06
N ARG A 128 4.79 0.47 1.70
CA ARG A 128 5.78 1.55 1.61
C ARG A 128 7.20 1.04 1.76
N PHE A 129 8.12 1.72 1.08
CA PHE A 129 9.53 1.70 1.42
C PHE A 129 9.89 2.98 2.17
N VAL A 130 10.70 2.85 3.22
CA VAL A 130 11.28 3.98 3.95
C VAL A 130 12.78 3.75 4.06
N TYR A 131 13.56 4.68 3.52
CA TYR A 131 15.01 4.67 3.55
C TYR A 131 15.53 5.80 4.44
N TYR A 132 16.53 5.50 5.25
CA TYR A 132 17.28 6.48 6.04
C TYR A 132 18.66 5.94 6.41
N ILE A 133 19.48 6.80 7.03
CA ILE A 133 20.76 6.41 7.64
C ILE A 133 20.74 6.67 9.15
N ASN A 134 21.56 5.94 9.90
CA ASN A 134 21.78 6.14 11.35
C ASN A 134 20.47 6.31 12.16
N GLY A 135 19.47 5.47 11.89
CA GLY A 135 18.19 5.54 12.62
C GLY A 135 17.38 6.81 12.38
N ASN A 136 17.53 7.46 11.21
CA ASN A 136 16.86 8.72 10.84
C ASN A 136 17.31 9.93 11.67
N LEU A 137 18.52 9.88 12.26
CA LEU A 137 19.09 10.97 13.06
C LEU A 137 19.99 11.92 12.26
N ASN A 138 20.42 11.48 11.07
CA ASN A 138 21.37 12.22 10.25
C ASN A 138 20.74 12.59 8.91
N GLN A 139 21.17 13.72 8.36
CA GLN A 139 20.81 14.11 6.99
C GLN A 139 21.43 13.13 5.97
N LEU A 140 20.68 12.81 4.93
CA LEU A 140 21.09 11.83 3.91
C LEU A 140 22.34 12.26 3.15
N ASN A 141 22.44 13.52 2.75
CA ASN A 141 23.58 14.08 2.00
C ASN A 141 24.02 13.13 0.85
N ASN A 142 25.27 12.66 0.88
CA ASN A 142 25.84 11.77 -0.12
C ASN A 142 25.33 10.32 -0.06
N TYR A 143 24.55 9.95 0.95
CA TYR A 143 23.89 8.66 1.07
C TYR A 143 22.46 8.69 0.53
N LYS A 144 22.00 9.81 -0.02
CA LYS A 144 20.71 9.89 -0.69
C LYS A 144 20.69 8.91 -1.86
N LEU A 145 19.60 8.14 -1.98
CA LEU A 145 19.35 7.26 -3.10
C LEU A 145 18.79 8.05 -4.28
N ASP A 146 18.97 7.53 -5.49
CA ASP A 146 18.24 8.06 -6.62
C ASP A 146 16.75 7.70 -6.46
N GLU A 147 15.85 8.58 -6.88
CA GLU A 147 14.39 8.33 -6.80
C GLU A 147 14.01 7.02 -7.53
N SER A 148 14.69 6.74 -8.65
CA SER A 148 14.55 5.49 -9.40
C SER A 148 14.86 4.24 -8.57
N ASP A 149 15.77 4.32 -7.59
CA ASP A 149 16.09 3.15 -6.75
C ASP A 149 14.88 2.75 -5.89
N LEU A 150 14.13 3.72 -5.37
CA LEU A 150 12.91 3.46 -4.59
C LEU A 150 11.77 2.97 -5.48
N ILE A 151 11.65 3.51 -6.70
CA ILE A 151 10.67 3.05 -7.69
C ILE A 151 10.97 1.60 -8.10
N ASP A 152 12.23 1.27 -8.38
CA ASP A 152 12.66 -0.09 -8.73
C ASP A 152 12.40 -1.07 -7.59
N LEU A 153 12.60 -0.66 -6.33
CA LEU A 153 12.22 -1.45 -5.16
C LEU A 153 10.72 -1.70 -5.10
N ALA A 154 9.89 -0.67 -5.33
CA ALA A 154 8.44 -0.80 -5.35
C ALA A 154 7.94 -1.73 -6.47
N ASN A 155 8.54 -1.67 -7.65
CA ASN A 155 8.21 -2.54 -8.78
C ASN A 155 8.57 -4.01 -8.53
N GLN A 156 9.66 -4.29 -7.81
CA GLN A 156 10.08 -5.66 -7.48
C GLN A 156 9.09 -6.45 -6.62
N VAL A 157 8.23 -5.76 -5.86
CA VAL A 157 7.33 -6.36 -4.86
C VAL A 157 5.84 -6.24 -5.21
N GLN A 158 5.54 -5.87 -6.46
CA GLN A 158 4.19 -5.83 -7.00
C GLN A 158 3.63 -7.21 -7.31
#